data_AF-A0A822DD27-F1
#
_entry.id   AF-A0A822DD27-F1
#
_cell.length_a   1.000
_cell.length_b   1.000
_cell.length_c   1.000
_cell.angle_alpha   90.00
_cell.angle_beta   90.00
_cell.angle_gamma   90.00
#
_symmetry.space_group_name_H-M   'P 1'
#
loop_
_entity.id
_entity.type
_entity.pdbx_description
1 polymer ?
#
loop_
_entity_poly.entity_id
_entity_poly.type
_entity_poly.pdbx_seq_one_letter_code
_entity_poly.pdbx_strand_id
1 'polypeptide(L)'
;ELSVFKEITEIYILVPALLGLKGNLEMTLASRLSTQANIGNMDKKAALRSMIFGNIVLTQLQAIIVGFLAAIVSLAMGWVPQGHFNIRHALVLCSSSVSTASIASLALGGIMIIVIVSSHKCKVNPDNIATPIAASLGDLTTLAVLAGIGGFLFKIIDNYTWLPIMITIIFLILTPIWIVISYRNEYVKDVLIHGWSPVVAAMFISSAGGLILDFAVQTLRGVAVFQPVMNGVGGNLVAVQASRLSTALHQHGKPGEFKDAAHYYASKICPNPYKVFFSNKSNSSTTRVLLFMAVPGHLTFVFIISKLATDHTRLSIIFIFFYLIAALIQVAILLYIAQWMVAFVWRHERDPDNVCIPYLTAIGDLLGTALLTCVFLLLPYST
;
A
#
# COMPACT_ATOMS: atom_id res chain seq x y z
N GLU A 1 18.37 -10.78 -11.00
CA GLU A 1 17.11 -10.24 -11.55
C GLU A 1 16.55 -11.20 -12.58
N LEU A 2 15.22 -11.46 -12.58
CA LEU A 2 14.59 -12.31 -13.60
C LEU A 2 14.60 -11.61 -14.97
N SER A 3 14.71 -12.38 -16.06
CA SER A 3 14.72 -11.85 -17.44
C SER A 3 13.53 -10.96 -17.76
N VAL A 4 12.35 -11.31 -17.24
CA VAL A 4 11.11 -10.56 -17.46
C VAL A 4 11.19 -9.09 -17.01
N PHE A 5 11.89 -8.78 -15.90
CA PHE A 5 12.03 -7.40 -15.43
C PHE A 5 13.00 -6.59 -16.30
N LYS A 6 13.93 -7.25 -17.00
CA LYS A 6 14.87 -6.59 -17.91
C LYS A 6 14.27 -6.33 -19.28
N GLU A 7 13.42 -7.23 -19.75
CA GLU A 7 12.82 -7.14 -21.09
C GLU A 7 11.49 -6.38 -21.10
N ILE A 8 10.77 -6.35 -19.98
CA ILE A 8 9.53 -5.58 -19.79
C ILE A 8 9.76 -4.56 -18.68
N THR A 9 10.35 -3.41 -19.01
CA THR A 9 10.67 -2.36 -18.04
C THR A 9 9.41 -1.71 -17.45
N GLU A 10 8.27 -1.82 -18.14
CA GLU A 10 6.96 -1.41 -17.64
C GLU A 10 6.57 -2.15 -16.34
N ILE A 11 7.21 -3.28 -16.01
CA ILE A 11 7.05 -3.92 -14.71
C ILE A 11 7.55 -3.01 -13.58
N TYR A 12 8.63 -2.25 -13.75
CA TYR A 12 9.10 -1.32 -12.73
C TYR A 12 8.15 -0.14 -12.52
N ILE A 13 7.46 0.31 -13.57
CA ILE A 13 6.39 1.32 -13.45
C ILE A 13 5.17 0.72 -12.71
N LEU A 14 4.88 -0.55 -12.95
CA LEU A 14 3.77 -1.27 -12.32
C LEU A 14 4.02 -1.60 -10.84
N VAL A 15 5.27 -1.89 -10.45
CA VAL A 15 5.62 -2.37 -9.11
C VAL A 15 5.10 -1.45 -8.00
N PRO A 16 5.36 -0.12 -7.99
CA PRO A 16 4.83 0.75 -6.95
C PRO A 16 3.31 0.80 -6.91
N ALA A 17 2.63 0.72 -8.06
CA ALA A 17 1.17 0.69 -8.09
C ALA A 17 0.59 -0.60 -7.46
N LEU A 18 1.21 -1.76 -7.73
CA LEU A 18 0.83 -3.03 -7.12
C LEU A 18 1.17 -3.08 -5.63
N LEU A 19 2.35 -2.58 -5.23
CA LEU A 19 2.71 -2.44 -3.82
C LEU A 19 1.78 -1.47 -3.10
N GLY A 20 1.30 -0.41 -3.76
CA GLY A 20 0.29 0.49 -3.21
C GLY A 20 -1.04 -0.21 -2.89
N LEU A 21 -1.35 -1.35 -3.53
CA LEU A 21 -2.59 -2.09 -3.26
C LEU A 21 -2.69 -2.63 -1.84
N LYS A 22 -1.58 -2.96 -1.17
CA LYS A 22 -1.65 -3.33 0.26
C LYS A 22 -2.16 -2.18 1.11
N GLY A 23 -1.76 -0.94 0.82
CA GLY A 23 -2.29 0.25 1.47
C GLY A 23 -3.76 0.46 1.14
N ASN A 24 -4.09 0.38 -0.14
CA ASN A 24 -5.40 0.71 -0.66
C ASN A 24 -6.48 -0.30 -0.24
N LEU A 25 -6.14 -1.59 -0.16
CA LEU A 25 -7.09 -2.69 -0.04
C LEU A 25 -6.93 -3.48 1.26
N GLU A 26 -5.71 -3.83 1.64
CA GLU A 26 -5.47 -4.75 2.76
C GLU A 26 -5.40 -4.02 4.09
N MET A 27 -4.73 -2.88 4.13
CA MET A 27 -4.68 -2.03 5.32
C MET A 27 -6.03 -1.36 5.56
N THR A 28 -6.79 -1.01 4.51
CA THR A 28 -8.18 -0.54 4.66
C THR A 28 -9.12 -1.65 5.09
N LEU A 29 -8.95 -2.88 4.59
CA LEU A 29 -9.64 -4.07 5.11
C LEU A 29 -9.34 -4.27 6.60
N ALA A 30 -8.06 -4.25 6.97
CA ALA A 30 -7.62 -4.48 8.34
C ALA A 30 -8.11 -3.39 9.28
N SER A 31 -8.05 -2.13 8.86
CA SER A 31 -8.56 -0.98 9.61
C SER A 31 -10.06 -1.08 9.82
N ARG A 32 -10.86 -1.29 8.75
CA ARG A 32 -12.32 -1.49 8.87
C ARG A 32 -12.70 -2.60 9.84
N LEU A 33 -12.10 -3.79 9.68
CA LEU A 33 -12.39 -4.93 10.55
C LEU A 33 -11.91 -4.68 12.00
N SER A 34 -10.79 -3.99 12.19
CA SER A 34 -10.27 -3.63 13.51
C SER A 34 -11.16 -2.61 14.23
N THR A 35 -11.65 -1.60 13.51
CA THR A 35 -12.64 -0.63 14.02
C THR A 35 -13.91 -1.35 14.45
N GLN A 36 -14.44 -2.27 13.64
CA GLN A 36 -15.62 -3.07 13.99
C GLN A 36 -15.38 -4.01 15.20
N ALA A 37 -14.17 -4.58 15.32
CA ALA A 37 -13.76 -5.38 16.48
C ALA A 37 -13.76 -4.54 17.76
N ASN A 38 -13.22 -3.33 17.69
CA ASN A 38 -13.06 -2.42 18.83
C ASN A 38 -14.39 -1.80 19.30
N ILE A 39 -15.36 -1.65 18.40
CA ILE A 39 -16.71 -1.14 18.73
C ILE A 39 -17.65 -2.27 19.24
N GLY A 40 -17.24 -3.54 19.15
CA GLY A 40 -18.00 -4.68 19.66
C GLY A 40 -18.99 -5.32 18.66
N ASN A 41 -18.92 -4.95 17.38
CA ASN A 41 -19.82 -5.47 16.35
C ASN A 41 -19.47 -6.91 15.89
N MET A 42 -18.34 -7.47 16.35
CA MET A 42 -17.86 -8.81 15.97
C MET A 42 -18.36 -9.95 16.88
N ASP A 43 -19.14 -9.67 17.93
CA ASP A 43 -19.59 -10.68 18.91
C ASP A 43 -20.57 -11.71 18.31
N LYS A 44 -21.36 -11.31 17.30
CA LYS A 44 -22.34 -12.18 16.64
C LYS A 44 -21.70 -12.94 15.49
N LYS A 45 -21.68 -14.28 15.56
CA LYS A 45 -21.11 -15.17 14.51
C LYS A 45 -21.67 -14.90 13.10
N ALA A 46 -22.95 -14.58 12.97
CA ALA A 46 -23.58 -14.28 11.67
C ALA A 46 -23.09 -12.96 11.08
N ALA A 47 -23.03 -11.90 11.90
CA ALA A 47 -22.49 -10.60 11.50
C ALA A 47 -21.00 -10.70 11.12
N LEU A 48 -20.22 -11.42 11.93
CA LEU A 48 -18.81 -11.69 11.65
C LEU A 48 -18.59 -12.35 10.29
N ARG A 49 -19.36 -13.42 9.97
CA ARG A 49 -19.25 -14.10 8.68
C ARG A 49 -19.65 -13.19 7.52
N SER A 50 -20.73 -12.42 7.66
CA SER A 50 -21.18 -11.48 6.64
C SER A 50 -20.13 -10.39 6.37
N MET A 51 -19.53 -9.85 7.43
CA MET A 51 -18.50 -8.83 7.35
C MET A 51 -17.22 -9.36 6.70
N ILE A 52 -16.75 -10.55 7.09
CA ILE A 52 -15.57 -11.20 6.49
C ILE A 52 -15.80 -11.46 5.00
N PHE A 53 -16.92 -12.12 4.67
CA PHE A 53 -17.21 -12.51 3.29
C PHE A 53 -17.37 -11.29 2.39
N GLY A 54 -18.15 -10.30 2.81
CA GLY A 54 -18.37 -9.07 2.05
C GLY A 54 -17.06 -8.33 1.78
N ASN A 55 -16.21 -8.23 2.79
CA ASN A 55 -14.92 -7.56 2.65
C ASN A 55 -13.95 -8.30 1.73
N ILE A 56 -13.83 -9.63 1.82
CA ILE A 56 -13.01 -10.40 0.86
C ILE A 56 -13.50 -10.17 -0.57
N VAL A 57 -14.81 -10.26 -0.78
CA VAL A 57 -15.40 -10.11 -2.13
C VAL A 57 -15.16 -8.70 -2.68
N LEU A 58 -15.34 -7.66 -1.86
CA LEU A 58 -15.03 -6.28 -2.26
C LEU A 58 -13.54 -6.11 -2.58
N THR A 59 -12.66 -6.62 -1.72
CA THR A 59 -11.20 -6.55 -1.93
C THR A 59 -10.80 -7.25 -3.23
N GLN A 60 -11.38 -8.41 -3.54
CA GLN A 60 -11.14 -9.10 -4.82
C GLN A 60 -11.60 -8.30 -6.03
N LEU A 61 -12.78 -7.68 -5.96
CA LEU A 61 -13.27 -6.80 -7.02
C LEU A 61 -12.31 -5.63 -7.25
N GLN A 62 -11.91 -4.94 -6.18
CA GLN A 62 -11.01 -3.80 -6.26
C GLN A 62 -9.62 -4.22 -6.76
N ALA A 63 -9.09 -5.36 -6.31
CA ALA A 63 -7.80 -5.88 -6.76
C ALA A 63 -7.79 -6.17 -8.27
N ILE A 64 -8.85 -6.79 -8.81
CA ILE A 64 -8.95 -7.06 -10.25
C ILE A 64 -8.99 -5.76 -11.05
N ILE A 65 -9.89 -4.84 -10.69
CA ILE A 65 -10.08 -3.58 -11.43
C ILE A 65 -8.83 -2.70 -11.36
N VAL A 66 -8.27 -2.52 -10.16
CA VAL A 66 -7.12 -1.64 -9.96
C VAL A 66 -5.85 -2.28 -10.51
N GLY A 67 -5.67 -3.60 -10.39
CA GLY A 67 -4.56 -4.31 -11.04
C GLY A 67 -4.60 -4.19 -12.57
N PHE A 68 -5.79 -4.30 -13.17
CA PHE A 68 -5.95 -4.11 -14.61
C PHE A 68 -5.66 -2.66 -15.02
N LEU A 69 -6.22 -1.69 -14.29
CA LEU A 69 -6.00 -0.27 -14.57
C LEU A 69 -4.53 0.11 -14.38
N ALA A 70 -3.85 -0.38 -13.34
CA ALA A 70 -2.44 -0.16 -13.11
C ALA A 70 -1.57 -0.71 -14.26
N ALA A 71 -1.93 -1.86 -14.83
CA ALA A 71 -1.26 -2.38 -16.02
C ALA A 71 -1.44 -1.45 -17.22
N ILE A 72 -2.66 -0.98 -17.51
CA ILE A 72 -2.92 -0.04 -18.60
C ILE A 72 -2.14 1.26 -18.41
N VAL A 73 -2.16 1.83 -17.21
CA VAL A 73 -1.43 3.06 -16.88
C VAL A 73 0.07 2.85 -17.04
N SER A 74 0.60 1.73 -16.57
CA SER A 74 2.01 1.38 -16.74
C SER A 74 2.41 1.29 -18.23
N LEU A 75 1.61 0.60 -19.04
CA LEU A 75 1.84 0.52 -20.50
C LEU A 75 1.79 1.90 -21.15
N ALA A 76 0.80 2.73 -20.79
CA ALA A 76 0.69 4.08 -21.32
C ALA A 76 1.91 4.95 -20.93
N MET A 77 2.35 4.86 -19.67
CA MET A 77 3.50 5.60 -19.16
C MET A 77 4.83 5.13 -19.76
N GLY A 78 5.00 3.83 -20.03
CA GLY A 78 6.19 3.29 -20.67
C GLY A 78 6.25 3.56 -22.18
N TRP A 79 5.12 3.48 -22.88
CA TRP A 79 5.08 3.60 -24.34
C TRP A 79 5.07 5.02 -24.87
N VAL A 80 4.35 5.94 -24.21
CA VAL A 80 4.23 7.34 -24.69
C VAL A 80 5.61 7.99 -24.91
N PRO A 81 6.63 7.78 -24.04
CA PRO A 81 7.97 8.29 -24.28
C PRO A 81 8.80 7.53 -25.32
N GLN A 82 8.66 6.20 -25.42
CA GLN A 82 9.55 5.34 -26.22
C GLN A 82 9.04 5.01 -27.64
N GLY A 83 7.73 5.10 -27.89
CA GLY A 83 7.13 4.87 -29.20
C GLY A 83 7.11 3.41 -29.70
N HIS A 84 7.53 2.44 -28.90
CA HIS A 84 7.54 1.01 -29.26
C HIS A 84 6.43 0.24 -28.56
N PHE A 85 5.38 -0.14 -29.31
CA PHE A 85 4.29 -0.96 -28.81
C PHE A 85 4.57 -2.46 -29.06
N ASN A 86 4.78 -3.23 -27.98
CA ASN A 86 4.86 -4.68 -28.06
C ASN A 86 3.61 -5.31 -27.43
N ILE A 87 2.75 -5.89 -28.27
CA ILE A 87 1.52 -6.53 -27.81
C ILE A 87 1.76 -7.70 -26.87
N ARG A 88 2.88 -8.43 -27.02
CA ARG A 88 3.22 -9.54 -26.12
C ARG A 88 3.52 -9.04 -24.71
N HIS A 89 4.26 -7.94 -24.61
CA HIS A 89 4.55 -7.31 -23.32
C HIS A 89 3.27 -6.81 -22.66
N ALA A 90 2.37 -6.20 -23.44
CA ALA A 90 1.06 -5.76 -22.96
C ALA A 90 0.25 -6.92 -22.36
N LEU A 91 0.19 -8.06 -23.05
CA LEU A 91 -0.55 -9.24 -22.61
C LEU A 91 0.04 -9.85 -21.33
N VAL A 92 1.37 -9.98 -21.26
CA VAL A 92 2.05 -10.47 -20.05
C VAL A 92 1.83 -9.50 -18.88
N LEU A 93 1.94 -8.19 -19.11
CA LEU A 93 1.77 -7.18 -18.06
C LEU A 93 0.34 -7.17 -17.51
N CYS A 94 -0.69 -7.14 -18.37
CA CYS A 94 -2.08 -7.17 -17.94
C CYS A 94 -2.42 -8.45 -17.17
N SER A 95 -2.03 -9.61 -17.70
CA SER A 95 -2.36 -10.89 -17.09
C SER A 95 -1.61 -11.11 -15.76
N SER A 96 -0.32 -10.78 -15.72
CA SER A 96 0.47 -10.88 -14.49
C SER A 96 0.01 -9.88 -13.43
N SER A 97 -0.35 -8.64 -13.80
CA SER A 97 -0.84 -7.64 -12.88
C SER A 97 -2.15 -8.06 -12.21
N VAL A 98 -3.17 -8.43 -12.99
CA VAL A 98 -4.49 -8.81 -12.46
C VAL A 98 -4.39 -10.08 -11.61
N SER A 99 -3.63 -11.07 -12.08
CA SER A 99 -3.44 -12.31 -11.32
C SER A 99 -2.70 -12.06 -10.01
N THR A 100 -1.64 -11.24 -10.04
CA THR A 100 -0.89 -10.86 -8.85
C THR A 100 -1.77 -10.13 -7.86
N ALA A 101 -2.48 -9.08 -8.30
CA ALA A 101 -3.34 -8.29 -7.43
C ALA A 101 -4.41 -9.16 -6.76
N SER A 102 -5.07 -10.04 -7.52
CA SER A 102 -6.10 -10.94 -6.97
C SER A 102 -5.53 -11.98 -6.01
N ILE A 103 -4.47 -12.71 -6.39
CA ILE A 103 -3.89 -13.78 -5.57
C ILE A 103 -3.23 -13.22 -4.30
N ALA A 104 -2.46 -12.13 -4.41
CA ALA A 104 -1.82 -11.50 -3.26
C ALA A 104 -2.89 -10.98 -2.28
N SER A 105 -3.89 -10.23 -2.76
CA SER A 105 -4.94 -9.69 -1.89
C SER A 105 -5.82 -10.78 -1.26
N LEU A 106 -6.01 -11.92 -1.91
CA LEU A 106 -6.74 -13.05 -1.33
C LEU A 106 -5.93 -13.70 -0.20
N ALA A 107 -4.65 -13.96 -0.44
CA ALA A 107 -3.75 -14.57 0.53
C ALA A 107 -3.58 -13.67 1.76
N LEU A 108 -3.28 -12.40 1.53
CA LEU A 108 -3.07 -11.41 2.59
C LEU A 108 -4.37 -11.10 3.32
N GLY A 109 -5.49 -10.89 2.60
CA GLY A 109 -6.80 -10.70 3.22
C GLY A 109 -7.20 -11.85 4.15
N GLY A 110 -6.93 -13.10 3.74
CA GLY A 110 -7.14 -14.29 4.59
C GLY A 110 -6.31 -14.26 5.87
N ILE A 111 -5.00 -13.97 5.76
CA ILE A 111 -4.09 -13.84 6.91
C ILE A 111 -4.59 -12.73 7.84
N MET A 112 -4.97 -11.58 7.29
CA MET A 112 -5.45 -10.42 8.05
C MET A 112 -6.70 -10.75 8.86
N ILE A 113 -7.66 -11.45 8.27
CA ILE A 113 -8.86 -11.89 8.97
C ILE A 113 -8.53 -12.82 10.12
N ILE A 114 -7.62 -13.80 9.91
CA ILE A 114 -7.17 -14.72 10.97
C ILE A 114 -6.56 -13.93 12.13
N VAL A 115 -5.68 -12.98 11.84
CA VAL A 115 -5.01 -12.15 12.85
C VAL A 115 -6.02 -11.31 13.63
N ILE A 116 -6.96 -10.66 12.96
CA ILE A 116 -7.94 -9.77 13.59
C ILE A 116 -8.89 -10.58 14.49
N VAL A 117 -9.44 -11.68 13.98
CA VAL A 117 -10.34 -12.54 14.75
C VAL A 117 -9.62 -13.15 15.96
N SER A 118 -8.36 -13.54 15.81
CA SER A 118 -7.56 -14.09 16.91
C SER A 118 -7.21 -13.03 17.95
N SER A 119 -6.81 -11.83 17.50
CA SER A 119 -6.51 -10.69 18.39
C SER A 119 -7.73 -10.29 19.22
N HIS A 120 -8.90 -10.22 18.58
CA HIS A 120 -10.17 -9.94 19.25
C HIS A 120 -10.51 -10.99 20.31
N LYS A 121 -10.36 -12.29 20.00
CA LYS A 121 -10.55 -13.37 20.99
C LYS A 121 -9.58 -13.28 22.18
N CYS A 122 -8.34 -12.85 21.92
CA CYS A 122 -7.32 -12.65 22.94
C CYS A 122 -7.45 -11.32 23.70
N LYS A 123 -8.47 -10.49 23.40
CA LYS A 123 -8.68 -9.14 23.98
C LYS A 123 -7.48 -8.20 23.75
N VAL A 124 -6.73 -8.40 22.66
CA VAL A 124 -5.68 -7.48 22.22
C VAL A 124 -6.23 -6.63 21.09
N ASN A 125 -5.91 -5.34 21.07
CA ASN A 125 -6.36 -4.45 20.00
C ASN A 125 -5.78 -4.92 18.65
N PRO A 126 -6.63 -5.33 17.68
CA PRO A 126 -6.17 -5.82 16.39
C PRO A 126 -5.37 -4.77 15.60
N ASP A 127 -5.61 -3.46 15.78
CA ASP A 127 -4.84 -2.40 15.10
C ASP A 127 -3.32 -2.49 15.38
N ASN A 128 -2.94 -3.00 16.55
CA ASN A 128 -1.54 -3.09 16.98
C ASN A 128 -0.80 -4.31 16.41
N ILE A 129 -1.52 -5.31 15.88
CA ILE A 129 -0.94 -6.57 15.39
C ILE A 129 -1.23 -6.73 13.89
N ALA A 130 -2.50 -6.55 13.51
CA ALA A 130 -2.96 -6.74 12.15
C ALA A 130 -2.24 -5.80 11.18
N THR A 131 -2.27 -4.49 11.46
CA THR A 131 -1.71 -3.48 10.55
C THR A 131 -0.21 -3.69 10.29
N PRO A 132 0.65 -3.98 11.30
CA PRO A 132 2.05 -4.37 11.06
C PRO A 132 2.26 -5.69 10.29
N ILE A 133 1.38 -6.69 10.45
CA ILE A 133 1.47 -7.96 9.71
C ILE A 133 1.09 -7.75 8.23
N ALA A 134 -0.02 -7.05 7.96
CA ALA A 134 -0.39 -6.63 6.59
C ALA A 134 0.79 -5.92 5.91
N ALA A 135 1.34 -4.95 6.65
CA ALA A 135 2.47 -4.13 6.23
C ALA A 135 3.71 -4.93 5.83
N SER A 136 4.08 -5.96 6.59
CA SER A 136 5.33 -6.71 6.39
C SER A 136 5.22 -7.86 5.39
N LEU A 137 4.09 -8.58 5.38
CA LEU A 137 3.86 -9.65 4.42
C LEU A 137 3.41 -9.12 3.05
N GLY A 138 2.72 -7.97 3.01
CA GLY A 138 2.08 -7.45 1.81
C GLY A 138 3.03 -7.28 0.63
N ASP A 139 4.14 -6.56 0.85
CA ASP A 139 5.13 -6.29 -0.20
C ASP A 139 5.82 -7.58 -0.66
N LEU A 140 6.17 -8.44 0.28
CA LEU A 140 6.85 -9.70 0.00
C LEU A 140 5.97 -10.63 -0.85
N THR A 141 4.72 -10.82 -0.44
CA THR A 141 3.77 -11.66 -1.16
C THR A 141 3.48 -11.10 -2.54
N THR A 142 3.25 -9.78 -2.66
CA THR A 142 2.95 -9.15 -3.95
C THR A 142 4.12 -9.27 -4.93
N LEU A 143 5.35 -8.96 -4.51
CA LEU A 143 6.54 -9.09 -5.36
C LEU A 143 6.85 -10.54 -5.72
N ALA A 144 6.71 -11.47 -4.77
CA ALA A 144 6.95 -12.89 -5.02
C ALA A 144 5.95 -13.45 -6.06
N VAL A 145 4.67 -13.13 -5.91
CA VAL A 145 3.63 -13.54 -6.86
C VAL A 145 3.83 -12.88 -8.22
N LEU A 146 4.16 -11.58 -8.27
CA LEU A 146 4.45 -10.87 -9.51
C LEU A 146 5.63 -11.49 -10.25
N ALA A 147 6.74 -11.73 -9.55
CA ALA A 147 7.93 -12.33 -10.13
C ALA A 147 7.65 -13.75 -10.65
N GLY A 148 6.90 -14.55 -9.88
CA GLY A 148 6.52 -15.91 -10.26
C GLY A 148 5.61 -15.95 -11.49
N ILE A 149 4.49 -15.22 -11.45
CA ILE A 149 3.49 -15.21 -12.53
C ILE A 149 4.05 -14.51 -13.77
N GLY A 150 4.66 -13.33 -13.60
CA GLY A 150 5.29 -12.59 -14.69
C GLY A 150 6.37 -13.41 -15.39
N GLY A 151 7.27 -14.04 -14.62
CA GLY A 151 8.32 -14.91 -15.18
C GLY A 151 7.76 -16.14 -15.89
N PHE A 152 6.73 -16.77 -15.33
CA PHE A 152 6.06 -17.92 -15.95
C PHE A 152 5.39 -17.54 -17.27
N LEU A 153 4.55 -16.49 -17.27
CA LEU A 153 3.82 -16.03 -18.46
C LEU A 153 4.78 -15.54 -19.55
N PHE A 154 5.87 -14.87 -19.16
CA PHE A 154 6.90 -14.43 -20.09
C PHE A 154 7.60 -15.59 -20.79
N LYS A 155 7.90 -16.68 -20.08
CA LYS A 155 8.56 -17.86 -20.68
C LYS A 155 7.68 -18.58 -21.71
N ILE A 156 6.36 -18.50 -21.59
CA ILE A 156 5.42 -19.27 -22.42
C ILE A 156 4.71 -18.42 -23.48
N ILE A 157 4.84 -17.09 -23.45
CA ILE A 157 4.10 -16.16 -24.33
C ILE A 157 4.35 -16.45 -25.82
N ASP A 158 5.55 -16.89 -26.18
CA ASP A 158 5.95 -17.18 -27.56
C ASP A 158 5.24 -18.42 -28.12
N ASN A 159 4.89 -19.37 -27.26
CA ASN A 159 4.21 -20.61 -27.65
C ASN A 159 2.69 -20.56 -27.41
N TYR A 160 2.24 -19.81 -26.39
CA TYR A 160 0.87 -19.84 -25.89
C TYR A 160 0.30 -18.44 -25.62
N THR A 161 0.22 -17.60 -26.65
CA THR A 161 -0.30 -16.22 -26.54
C THR A 161 -1.76 -16.14 -26.08
N TRP A 162 -2.55 -17.20 -26.29
CA TRP A 162 -3.95 -17.26 -25.84
C TRP A 162 -4.09 -17.34 -24.31
N LEU A 163 -3.08 -17.83 -23.59
CA LEU A 163 -3.19 -18.08 -22.14
C LEU A 163 -3.26 -16.78 -21.32
N PRO A 164 -2.35 -15.78 -21.49
CA PRO A 164 -2.49 -14.48 -20.81
C PRO A 164 -3.80 -13.75 -21.12
N ILE A 165 -4.29 -13.88 -22.37
CA ILE A 165 -5.58 -13.32 -22.80
C ILE A 165 -6.71 -13.98 -22.01
N MET A 166 -6.75 -15.32 -22.00
CA MET A 166 -7.76 -16.09 -21.29
C MET A 166 -7.78 -15.74 -19.79
N ILE A 167 -6.61 -15.71 -19.14
CA ILE A 167 -6.48 -15.35 -17.73
C ILE A 167 -7.09 -13.96 -17.46
N THR A 168 -6.71 -12.98 -18.28
CA THR A 168 -7.20 -11.59 -18.12
C THR A 168 -8.73 -11.53 -18.29
N ILE A 169 -9.27 -12.18 -19.32
CA ILE A 169 -10.71 -12.23 -19.59
C ILE A 169 -11.47 -12.90 -18.45
N ILE A 170 -10.98 -14.02 -17.92
CA ILE A 170 -11.61 -14.73 -16.79
C ILE A 170 -11.75 -13.79 -15.59
N PHE A 171 -10.69 -13.09 -15.20
CA PHE A 171 -10.76 -12.15 -14.08
C PHE A 171 -11.74 -11.01 -14.34
N LEU A 172 -11.75 -10.44 -15.55
CA LEU A 172 -12.69 -9.38 -15.91
C LEU A 172 -14.16 -9.87 -15.87
N ILE A 173 -14.44 -11.10 -16.31
CA ILE A 173 -15.79 -11.70 -16.24
C ILE A 173 -16.22 -11.96 -14.79
N LEU A 174 -15.30 -12.20 -13.86
CA LEU A 174 -15.63 -12.34 -12.44
C LEU A 174 -16.06 -11.02 -11.79
N THR A 175 -15.66 -9.86 -12.35
CA THR A 175 -15.99 -8.54 -11.76
C THR A 175 -17.50 -8.27 -11.58
N PRO A 176 -18.41 -8.48 -12.56
CA PRO A 176 -19.84 -8.29 -12.35
C PRO A 176 -20.40 -9.18 -11.23
N ILE A 177 -19.88 -10.39 -11.07
CA ILE A 177 -20.31 -11.31 -9.99
C ILE A 177 -19.94 -10.70 -8.64
N TRP A 178 -18.71 -10.21 -8.48
CA TRP A 178 -18.27 -9.56 -7.24
C TRP A 178 -18.99 -8.25 -6.96
N ILE A 179 -19.37 -7.48 -7.98
CA ILE A 179 -20.19 -6.27 -7.84
C ILE A 179 -21.55 -6.63 -7.24
N VAL A 180 -22.24 -7.62 -7.82
CA VAL A 180 -23.58 -8.03 -7.36
C VAL A 180 -23.54 -8.55 -5.92
N ILE A 181 -22.53 -9.35 -5.57
CA ILE A 181 -22.37 -9.89 -4.22
C ILE A 181 -22.05 -8.76 -3.22
N SER A 182 -21.13 -7.86 -3.57
CA SER A 182 -20.75 -6.71 -2.71
C SER A 182 -21.93 -5.76 -2.50
N TYR A 183 -22.71 -5.48 -3.54
CA TYR A 183 -23.86 -4.57 -3.45
C TYR A 183 -24.97 -5.07 -2.52
N ARG A 184 -25.10 -6.40 -2.39
CA ARG A 184 -26.08 -7.05 -1.50
C ARG A 184 -25.62 -7.11 -0.04
N ASN A 185 -24.36 -6.81 0.25
CA ASN A 185 -23.81 -6.92 1.60
C ASN A 185 -23.78 -5.56 2.30
N GLU A 186 -24.51 -5.44 3.41
CA GLU A 186 -24.67 -4.20 4.16
C GLU A 186 -23.36 -3.58 4.69
N TYR A 187 -22.33 -4.38 4.96
CA TYR A 187 -21.06 -3.91 5.54
C TYR A 187 -20.12 -3.29 4.50
N VAL A 188 -20.33 -3.57 3.22
CA VAL A 188 -19.42 -3.15 2.14
C VAL A 188 -20.08 -2.37 1.02
N LYS A 189 -21.42 -2.33 0.98
CA LYS A 189 -22.18 -1.58 -0.04
C LYS A 189 -21.76 -0.12 -0.15
N ASP A 190 -21.61 0.58 0.98
CA ASP A 190 -21.22 2.00 0.96
C ASP A 190 -19.80 2.18 0.42
N VAL A 191 -18.88 1.27 0.76
CA VAL A 191 -17.51 1.28 0.24
C VAL A 191 -17.48 0.95 -1.25
N LEU A 192 -18.35 0.05 -1.72
CA LEU A 192 -18.51 -0.24 -3.15
C LEU A 192 -18.97 0.99 -3.94
N ILE A 193 -19.85 1.81 -3.39
CA ILE A 193 -20.42 2.96 -4.11
C ILE A 193 -19.48 4.17 -4.04
N HIS A 194 -18.90 4.44 -2.87
CA HIS A 194 -18.17 5.69 -2.61
C HIS A 194 -16.64 5.52 -2.47
N GLY A 195 -16.13 4.29 -2.34
CA GLY A 195 -14.72 4.01 -2.05
C GLY A 195 -13.76 4.02 -3.25
N TRP A 196 -14.23 4.26 -4.47
CA TRP A 196 -13.37 4.20 -5.67
C TRP A 196 -12.39 5.36 -5.79
N SER A 197 -12.81 6.57 -5.42
CA SER A 197 -11.99 7.76 -5.62
C SER A 197 -10.62 7.68 -4.91
N PRO A 198 -10.53 7.29 -3.62
CA PRO A 198 -9.25 7.11 -2.95
C PRO A 198 -8.40 6.01 -3.58
N VAL A 199 -9.00 4.86 -3.90
CA VAL A 199 -8.29 3.68 -4.41
C VAL A 199 -7.69 3.94 -5.81
N VAL A 200 -8.48 4.51 -6.72
CA VAL A 200 -8.04 4.81 -8.08
C VAL A 200 -7.03 5.95 -8.09
N ALA A 201 -7.28 7.03 -7.33
CA ALA A 201 -6.34 8.15 -7.25
C ALA A 201 -5.00 7.74 -6.62
N ALA A 202 -5.02 6.92 -5.57
CA ALA A 202 -3.82 6.35 -4.97
C ALA A 202 -3.02 5.54 -5.99
N MET A 203 -3.68 4.68 -6.78
CA MET A 203 -3.01 3.93 -7.85
C MET A 203 -2.29 4.86 -8.84
N PHE A 204 -2.94 5.93 -9.32
CA PHE A 204 -2.30 6.89 -10.23
C PHE A 204 -1.09 7.59 -9.60
N ILE A 205 -1.17 7.98 -8.32
CA ILE A 205 -0.06 8.61 -7.61
C ILE A 205 1.10 7.62 -7.44
N SER A 206 0.83 6.37 -7.06
CA SER A 206 1.86 5.33 -6.96
C SER A 206 2.49 5.00 -8.31
N SER A 207 1.72 4.99 -9.42
CA SER A 207 2.24 4.84 -10.78
C SER A 207 3.22 5.95 -11.17
N ALA A 208 2.99 7.20 -10.73
CA ALA A 208 3.95 8.27 -10.92
C ALA A 208 5.28 7.99 -10.18
N GLY A 209 5.22 7.39 -8.99
CA GLY A 209 6.39 6.85 -8.31
C GLY A 209 7.06 5.72 -9.10
N GLY A 210 6.28 4.85 -9.74
CA GLY A 210 6.74 3.82 -10.69
C GLY A 210 7.55 4.38 -11.85
N LEU A 211 7.14 5.50 -12.43
CA LEU A 211 7.88 6.14 -13.52
C LEU A 211 9.24 6.68 -13.05
N ILE A 212 9.32 7.22 -11.82
CA ILE A 212 10.60 7.61 -11.21
C ILE A 212 11.47 6.38 -10.97
N LEU A 213 10.89 5.27 -10.52
CA LEU A 213 11.62 4.03 -10.27
C LEU A 213 12.20 3.45 -11.57
N ASP A 214 11.42 3.42 -12.65
CA ASP A 214 11.88 2.93 -13.95
C ASP A 214 13.11 3.70 -14.44
N PHE A 215 13.04 5.05 -14.41
CA PHE A 215 14.18 5.91 -14.70
C PHE A 215 15.38 5.62 -13.79
N ALA A 216 15.14 5.48 -12.49
CA ALA A 216 16.19 5.25 -11.51
C ALA A 216 16.87 3.90 -11.70
N VAL A 217 16.14 2.82 -11.99
CA VAL A 217 16.72 1.47 -12.18
C VAL A 217 17.58 1.41 -13.44
N GLN A 218 17.19 2.10 -14.51
CA GLN A 218 17.98 2.17 -15.74
C GLN A 218 19.29 2.95 -15.56
N THR A 219 19.33 3.91 -14.63
CA THR A 219 20.47 4.82 -14.44
C THR A 219 21.34 4.47 -13.23
N LEU A 220 20.75 3.88 -12.19
CA LEU A 220 21.34 3.74 -10.85
C LEU A 220 21.22 2.28 -10.39
N ARG A 221 22.36 1.60 -10.32
CA ARG A 221 22.42 0.20 -9.87
C ARG A 221 21.98 0.07 -8.41
N GLY A 222 21.17 -0.94 -8.12
CA GLY A 222 20.77 -1.30 -6.76
C GLY A 222 19.56 -0.55 -6.20
N VAL A 223 19.07 0.52 -6.85
CA VAL A 223 17.88 1.29 -6.38
C VAL A 223 16.65 0.40 -6.19
N ALA A 224 16.43 -0.56 -7.10
CA ALA A 224 15.31 -1.49 -7.05
C ALA A 224 15.21 -2.27 -5.74
N VAL A 225 16.34 -2.56 -5.08
CA VAL A 225 16.38 -3.33 -3.82
C VAL A 225 15.95 -2.47 -2.62
N PHE A 226 16.23 -1.17 -2.67
CA PHE A 226 15.91 -0.23 -1.58
C PHE A 226 14.51 0.36 -1.69
N GLN A 227 13.91 0.40 -2.88
CA GLN A 227 12.59 1.02 -3.08
C GLN A 227 11.48 0.35 -2.24
N PRO A 228 11.32 -0.99 -2.23
CA PRO A 228 10.28 -1.63 -1.40
C PRO A 228 10.50 -1.35 0.09
N VAL A 229 11.75 -1.22 0.54
CA VAL A 229 12.06 -0.89 1.93
C VAL A 229 11.69 0.55 2.26
N MET A 230 12.09 1.50 1.39
CA MET A 230 11.81 2.93 1.57
C MET A 230 10.31 3.19 1.66
N ASN A 231 9.57 2.70 0.66
CA ASN A 231 8.13 2.91 0.60
C ASN A 231 7.38 2.03 1.60
N GLY A 232 7.85 0.80 1.81
CA GLY A 232 7.28 -0.14 2.76
C GLY A 232 7.27 0.43 4.18
N VAL A 233 8.43 0.78 4.72
CA VAL A 233 8.52 1.30 6.10
C VAL A 233 7.69 2.58 6.27
N GLY A 234 7.84 3.56 5.37
CA GLY A 234 7.12 4.83 5.43
C GLY A 234 5.60 4.68 5.33
N GLY A 235 5.13 3.99 4.29
CA GLY A 235 3.72 3.73 4.03
C GLY A 235 3.04 2.95 5.16
N ASN A 236 3.74 1.96 5.71
CA ASN A 236 3.23 1.13 6.79
C ASN A 236 3.07 1.91 8.11
N LEU A 237 4.09 2.70 8.50
CA LEU A 237 4.03 3.51 9.72
C LEU A 237 2.91 4.55 9.68
N VAL A 238 2.72 5.19 8.52
CA VAL A 238 1.66 6.19 8.36
C VAL A 238 0.27 5.55 8.33
N ALA A 239 0.12 4.35 7.76
CA ALA A 239 -1.14 3.61 7.81
C ALA A 239 -1.55 3.22 9.24
N VAL A 240 -0.59 2.76 10.06
CA VAL A 240 -0.81 2.52 11.50
C VAL A 240 -1.27 3.79 12.20
N GLN A 241 -0.61 4.92 11.93
CA GLN A 241 -1.01 6.21 12.52
C GLN A 241 -2.42 6.63 12.08
N ALA A 242 -2.75 6.49 10.80
CA ALA A 242 -4.06 6.84 10.27
C ALA A 242 -5.17 5.98 10.88
N SER A 243 -4.99 4.65 10.96
CA SER A 243 -5.95 3.74 11.60
C SER A 243 -6.18 4.13 13.06
N ARG A 244 -5.10 4.37 13.82
CA ARG A 244 -5.21 4.77 15.24
C ARG A 244 -5.95 6.09 15.45
N LEU A 245 -5.69 7.09 14.60
CA LEU A 245 -6.39 8.37 14.66
C LEU A 245 -7.88 8.22 14.32
N SER A 246 -8.19 7.39 13.32
CA SER A 246 -9.56 7.12 12.91
C SER A 246 -10.34 6.33 13.96
N THR A 247 -9.78 5.24 14.51
CA THR A 247 -10.36 4.48 15.62
C THR A 247 -10.64 5.38 16.82
N ALA A 248 -9.72 6.30 17.16
CA ALA A 248 -9.93 7.24 18.26
C ALA A 248 -11.11 8.20 18.00
N LEU A 249 -11.36 8.61 16.76
CA LEU A 249 -12.52 9.44 16.40
C LEU A 249 -13.83 8.63 16.47
N HIS A 250 -13.85 7.41 15.91
CA HIS A 250 -15.00 6.49 15.95
C HIS A 250 -15.41 6.08 17.37
N GLN A 251 -14.48 6.05 18.33
CA GLN A 251 -14.80 5.84 19.75
C GLN A 251 -15.59 7.00 20.37
N HIS A 252 -15.53 8.21 19.80
CA HIS A 252 -16.13 9.42 20.36
C HIS A 252 -17.32 9.96 19.58
N GLY A 253 -17.59 9.47 18.36
CA GLY A 253 -18.72 9.90 17.56
C GLY A 253 -18.72 9.28 16.17
N LYS A 254 -19.67 9.71 15.34
CA LYS A 254 -19.71 9.36 13.91
C LYS A 254 -19.02 10.43 13.06
N PRO A 255 -18.60 10.12 11.81
CA PRO A 255 -18.09 11.13 10.90
C PRO A 255 -19.02 12.35 10.82
N GLY A 256 -18.44 13.56 10.93
CA GLY A 256 -19.19 14.82 11.02
C GLY A 256 -19.69 15.22 12.42
N GLU A 257 -19.74 14.30 13.39
CA GLU A 257 -20.10 14.63 14.77
C GLU A 257 -18.89 15.14 15.56
N PHE A 258 -19.08 16.27 16.26
CA PHE A 258 -18.08 16.90 17.10
C PHE A 258 -18.58 16.93 18.56
N LYS A 259 -18.39 15.84 19.30
CA LYS A 259 -18.46 15.88 20.78
C LYS A 259 -17.18 16.52 21.34
N ASP A 260 -17.18 17.08 22.55
CA ASP A 260 -16.07 17.89 23.10
C ASP A 260 -14.65 17.30 22.88
N ALA A 261 -14.48 15.98 23.04
CA ALA A 261 -13.23 15.28 22.75
C ALA A 261 -12.90 15.20 21.25
N ALA A 262 -13.86 14.81 20.40
CA ALA A 262 -13.70 14.76 18.95
C ALA A 262 -13.49 16.16 18.34
N HIS A 263 -14.14 17.19 18.89
CA HIS A 263 -13.93 18.60 18.53
C HIS A 263 -12.47 19.02 18.77
N TYR A 264 -11.84 18.57 19.84
CA TYR A 264 -10.42 18.86 20.08
C TYR A 264 -9.47 18.19 19.07
N TYR A 265 -9.77 16.95 18.66
CA TYR A 265 -8.98 16.24 17.64
C TYR A 265 -9.22 16.77 16.21
N ALA A 266 -10.44 17.20 15.89
CA ALA A 266 -10.84 17.59 14.54
C ALA A 266 -10.89 19.11 14.27
N SER A 267 -10.90 19.97 15.31
CA SER A 267 -11.02 21.44 15.14
C SER A 267 -9.80 22.12 14.52
N LYS A 268 -8.63 21.49 14.55
CA LYS A 268 -7.42 22.03 13.91
C LYS A 268 -7.11 21.27 12.65
N ILE A 269 -7.73 21.71 11.55
CA ILE A 269 -7.48 21.19 10.20
C ILE A 269 -5.96 21.18 9.94
N CYS A 270 -5.27 22.30 10.18
CA CYS A 270 -3.81 22.39 10.04
C CYS A 270 -3.14 22.52 11.42
N PRO A 271 -2.78 21.40 12.08
CA PRO A 271 -2.00 21.48 13.31
C PRO A 271 -0.61 22.05 13.00
N ASN A 272 -0.11 22.93 13.88
CA ASN A 272 1.27 23.43 13.77
C ASN A 272 2.22 22.22 13.87
N PRO A 273 3.15 22.03 12.92
CA PRO A 273 4.08 20.89 12.93
C PRO A 273 4.85 20.77 14.25
N TYR A 274 5.20 21.89 14.88
CA TYR A 274 5.81 21.87 16.21
C TYR A 274 4.92 21.19 17.26
N LYS A 275 3.60 21.41 17.23
CA LYS A 275 2.66 20.75 18.15
C LYS A 275 2.45 19.28 17.81
N VAL A 276 2.55 18.92 16.52
CA VAL A 276 2.45 17.54 16.04
C VAL A 276 3.61 16.69 16.60
N PHE A 277 4.84 17.19 16.49
CA PHE A 277 6.04 16.43 16.87
C PHE A 277 6.51 16.68 18.31
N PHE A 278 6.30 17.87 18.87
CA PHE A 278 6.92 18.29 20.14
C PHE A 278 5.92 18.64 21.25
N SER A 279 4.64 18.24 21.15
CA SER A 279 3.73 18.40 22.28
C SER A 279 3.79 17.22 23.27
N ASN A 280 3.35 17.47 24.51
CA ASN A 280 3.26 16.44 25.55
C ASN A 280 1.97 15.60 25.48
N LYS A 281 1.20 15.71 24.39
CA LYS A 281 -0.04 14.95 24.22
C LYS A 281 0.26 13.54 23.69
N SER A 282 -0.61 12.57 24.03
CA SER A 282 -0.49 11.16 23.64
C SER A 282 -0.25 10.95 22.13
N ASN A 283 -0.94 11.71 21.28
CA ASN A 283 -0.75 11.63 19.82
C ASN A 283 0.65 12.06 19.38
N SER A 284 1.21 13.11 19.99
CA SER A 284 2.55 13.60 19.64
C SER A 284 3.64 12.63 20.10
N SER A 285 3.46 12.05 21.29
CA SER A 285 4.32 10.94 21.76
C SER A 285 4.30 9.76 20.79
N THR A 286 3.12 9.36 20.33
CA THR A 286 2.97 8.30 19.33
C THR A 286 3.69 8.65 18.02
N THR A 287 3.47 9.85 17.50
CA THR A 287 4.12 10.31 16.25
C THR A 287 5.64 10.28 16.37
N ARG A 288 6.22 10.68 17.51
CA ARG A 288 7.66 10.55 17.78
C ARG A 288 8.12 9.09 17.81
N VAL A 289 7.39 8.22 18.50
CA VAL A 289 7.73 6.79 18.57
C VAL A 289 7.75 6.17 17.18
N LEU A 290 6.74 6.43 16.34
CA LEU A 290 6.69 5.93 14.97
C LEU A 290 7.83 6.48 14.11
N LEU A 291 8.14 7.79 14.23
CA LEU A 291 9.26 8.40 13.52
C LEU A 291 10.60 7.75 13.89
N PHE A 292 10.87 7.57 15.19
CA PHE A 292 12.12 6.95 15.64
C PHE A 292 12.17 5.44 15.39
N MET A 293 11.03 4.77 15.32
CA MET A 293 10.93 3.35 14.95
C MET A 293 11.35 3.10 13.49
N ALA A 294 11.28 4.12 12.61
CA ALA A 294 11.78 4.00 11.26
C ALA A 294 13.29 3.68 11.22
N VAL A 295 14.10 4.27 12.12
CA VAL A 295 15.56 4.09 12.14
C VAL A 295 15.98 2.62 12.30
N PRO A 296 15.59 1.90 13.37
CA PRO A 296 15.95 0.50 13.50
C PRO A 296 15.34 -0.35 12.38
N GLY A 297 14.12 -0.05 11.91
CA GLY A 297 13.51 -0.75 10.79
C GLY A 297 14.36 -0.68 9.51
N HIS A 298 14.75 0.53 9.11
CA HIS A 298 15.62 0.74 7.95
C HIS A 298 17.01 0.11 8.14
N LEU A 299 17.62 0.24 9.32
CA LEU A 299 18.93 -0.38 9.60
C LEU A 299 18.89 -1.91 9.50
N THR A 300 17.81 -2.56 9.97
CA THR A 300 17.65 -4.01 9.83
C THR A 300 17.61 -4.42 8.36
N PHE A 301 16.84 -3.71 7.52
CA PHE A 301 16.79 -4.01 6.09
C PHE A 301 18.11 -3.73 5.37
N VAL A 302 18.79 -2.63 5.69
CA VAL A 302 20.14 -2.32 5.19
C VAL A 302 21.11 -3.44 5.52
N PHE A 303 21.08 -3.96 6.76
CA PHE A 303 21.89 -5.09 7.17
C PHE A 303 21.57 -6.35 6.37
N ILE A 304 20.30 -6.70 6.21
CA ILE A 304 19.87 -7.85 5.40
C ILE A 304 20.34 -7.71 3.95
N ILE A 305 20.15 -6.55 3.34
CA ILE A 305 20.61 -6.26 1.97
C ILE A 305 22.12 -6.43 1.86
N SER A 306 22.90 -5.91 2.83
CA SER A 306 24.36 -6.06 2.84
C SER A 306 24.85 -7.51 2.92
N LYS A 307 24.01 -8.43 3.43
CA LYS A 307 24.31 -9.86 3.54
C LYS A 307 23.83 -10.68 2.35
N LEU A 308 22.73 -10.27 1.72
CA LEU A 308 22.12 -10.97 0.58
C LEU A 308 22.64 -10.48 -0.78
N ALA A 309 23.10 -9.23 -0.88
CA ALA A 309 23.70 -8.73 -2.11
C ALA A 309 25.03 -9.45 -2.37
N THR A 310 25.02 -10.31 -3.38
CA THR A 310 26.15 -11.18 -3.77
C THR A 310 27.29 -10.45 -4.49
N ASP A 311 27.07 -9.21 -4.90
CA ASP A 311 28.10 -8.37 -5.52
C ASP A 311 28.85 -7.56 -4.44
N HIS A 312 30.16 -7.36 -4.63
CA HIS A 312 31.15 -6.68 -3.77
C HIS A 312 30.85 -5.21 -3.40
N THR A 313 29.60 -4.87 -3.18
CA THR A 313 29.12 -3.51 -2.97
C THR A 313 29.11 -3.21 -1.49
N ARG A 314 30.22 -2.63 -1.02
CA ARG A 314 30.31 -2.13 0.35
C ARG A 314 29.42 -0.90 0.49
N LEU A 315 28.31 -1.02 1.21
CA LEU A 315 27.48 0.12 1.58
C LEU A 315 28.32 1.11 2.38
N SER A 316 28.61 2.28 1.79
CA SER A 316 29.31 3.35 2.47
C SER A 316 28.48 3.84 3.66
N ILE A 317 29.14 4.11 4.79
CA ILE A 317 28.51 4.71 5.97
C ILE A 317 27.85 6.05 5.59
N ILE A 318 28.44 6.78 4.64
CA ILE A 318 27.91 8.04 4.13
C ILE A 318 26.58 7.80 3.41
N PHE A 319 26.50 6.78 2.55
CA PHE A 319 25.26 6.41 1.87
C PHE A 319 24.17 6.04 2.88
N ILE A 320 24.48 5.20 3.87
CA ILE A 320 23.53 4.80 4.92
C ILE A 320 23.01 6.02 5.69
N PHE A 321 23.88 6.98 6.01
CA PHE A 321 23.50 8.21 6.71
C PHE A 321 22.50 9.05 5.91
N PHE A 322 22.78 9.33 4.63
CA PHE A 322 21.86 10.11 3.79
C PHE A 322 20.57 9.35 3.44
N TYR A 323 20.65 8.02 3.27
CA TYR A 323 19.48 7.15 3.13
C TYR A 323 18.56 7.25 4.36
N LEU A 324 19.11 7.20 5.57
CA LEU A 324 18.33 7.35 6.80
C LEU A 324 17.72 8.74 6.94
N ILE A 325 18.43 9.80 6.54
CA ILE A 325 17.87 11.16 6.50
C ILE A 325 16.67 11.22 5.56
N ALA A 326 16.81 10.70 4.33
CA ALA A 326 15.73 10.65 3.35
C ALA A 326 14.50 9.88 3.89
N ALA A 327 14.73 8.72 4.50
CA ALA A 327 13.68 7.92 5.13
C ALA A 327 12.96 8.68 6.26
N LEU A 328 13.71 9.34 7.15
CA LEU A 328 13.15 10.14 8.23
C LEU A 328 12.35 11.34 7.71
N ILE A 329 12.83 12.01 6.67
CA ILE A 329 12.10 13.11 6.02
C ILE A 329 10.78 12.59 5.44
N GLN A 330 10.80 11.49 4.70
CA GLN A 330 9.61 10.87 4.14
C GLN A 330 8.60 10.54 5.25
N VAL A 331 9.01 9.81 6.29
CA VAL A 331 8.13 9.42 7.41
C VAL A 331 7.58 10.65 8.14
N ALA A 332 8.40 11.68 8.38
CA ALA A 332 7.94 12.90 9.03
C ALA A 332 6.86 13.64 8.21
N ILE A 333 7.05 13.78 6.89
CA ILE A 333 6.06 14.38 6.00
C ILE A 333 4.76 13.56 6.04
N LEU A 334 4.85 12.24 5.92
CA LEU A 334 3.69 11.35 5.92
C LEU A 334 2.89 11.42 7.23
N LEU A 335 3.56 11.35 8.38
CA LEU A 335 2.91 11.45 9.69
C LEU A 335 2.23 12.79 9.90
N TYR A 336 2.82 13.88 9.38
CA TYR A 336 2.19 15.20 9.41
C TYR A 336 0.91 15.24 8.56
N ILE A 337 0.98 14.77 7.31
CA ILE A 337 -0.17 14.72 6.40
C ILE A 337 -1.27 13.84 6.99
N ALA A 338 -0.94 12.73 7.66
CA ALA A 338 -1.94 11.86 8.29
C ALA A 338 -2.79 12.58 9.35
N GLN A 339 -2.17 13.41 10.20
CA GLN A 339 -2.91 14.16 11.21
C GLN A 339 -3.87 15.18 10.57
N TRP A 340 -3.40 15.90 9.56
CA TRP A 340 -4.21 16.85 8.81
C TRP A 340 -5.36 16.16 8.07
N MET A 341 -5.07 15.09 7.33
CA MET A 341 -6.02 14.46 6.43
C MET A 341 -7.12 13.70 7.18
N VAL A 342 -6.79 12.98 8.26
CA VAL A 342 -7.80 12.29 9.07
C VAL A 342 -8.81 13.29 9.65
N ALA A 343 -8.33 14.41 10.21
CA ALA A 343 -9.19 15.48 10.72
C ALA A 343 -10.02 16.13 9.60
N PHE A 344 -9.43 16.37 8.43
CA PHE A 344 -10.10 16.93 7.27
C PHE A 344 -11.23 16.02 6.77
N VAL A 345 -10.94 14.73 6.57
CA VAL A 345 -11.91 13.73 6.08
C VAL A 345 -13.06 13.56 7.06
N TRP A 346 -12.76 13.46 8.37
CA TRP A 346 -13.77 13.36 9.42
C TRP A 346 -14.76 14.53 9.40
N ARG A 347 -14.25 15.75 9.20
CA ARG A 347 -15.09 16.97 9.14
C ARG A 347 -15.99 17.01 7.91
N HIS A 348 -15.64 16.32 6.84
CA HIS A 348 -16.45 16.24 5.62
C HIS A 348 -17.37 15.00 5.60
N GLU A 349 -17.73 14.48 6.77
CA GLU A 349 -18.70 13.37 6.92
C GLU A 349 -18.28 12.08 6.20
N ARG A 350 -16.97 11.88 6.02
CA ARG A 350 -16.42 10.68 5.39
C ARG A 350 -15.63 9.88 6.41
N ASP A 351 -15.63 8.58 6.21
CA ASP A 351 -14.87 7.65 7.06
C ASP A 351 -13.37 7.68 6.71
N PRO A 352 -12.48 8.11 7.64
CA PRO A 352 -11.05 8.13 7.38
C PRO A 352 -10.45 6.75 7.09
N ASP A 353 -11.05 5.66 7.58
CA ASP A 353 -10.59 4.28 7.33
C ASP A 353 -10.64 3.93 5.83
N ASN A 354 -11.60 4.52 5.09
CA ASN A 354 -11.80 4.27 3.67
C ASN A 354 -11.02 5.21 2.74
N VAL A 355 -10.58 6.36 3.26
CA VAL A 355 -10.04 7.46 2.44
C VAL A 355 -8.58 7.74 2.71
N CYS A 356 -8.17 7.77 3.98
CA CYS A 356 -6.87 8.34 4.34
C CYS A 356 -5.70 7.40 4.02
N ILE A 357 -5.82 6.11 4.35
CA ILE A 357 -4.73 5.15 4.14
C ILE A 357 -4.29 5.09 2.67
N PRO A 358 -5.20 4.94 1.67
CA PRO A 358 -4.81 4.90 0.26
C PRO A 358 -3.98 6.11 -0.19
N TYR A 359 -4.41 7.32 0.16
CA TYR A 359 -3.68 8.54 -0.21
C TYR A 359 -2.32 8.65 0.48
N LEU A 360 -2.23 8.31 1.77
CA LEU A 360 -0.98 8.40 2.53
C LEU A 360 0.06 7.42 2.00
N THR A 361 -0.35 6.19 1.69
CA THR A 361 0.57 5.19 1.16
C THR A 361 1.04 5.56 -0.25
N ALA A 362 0.15 6.08 -1.10
CA ALA A 362 0.54 6.51 -2.44
C ALA A 362 1.44 7.76 -2.46
N ILE A 363 1.18 8.75 -1.60
CA ILE A 363 2.10 9.87 -1.38
C ILE A 363 3.44 9.35 -0.86
N GLY A 364 3.40 8.34 0.02
CA GLY A 364 4.59 7.66 0.52
C GLY A 364 5.38 6.98 -0.59
N ASP A 365 4.69 6.35 -1.55
CA ASP A 365 5.33 5.70 -2.69
C ASP A 365 6.06 6.70 -3.58
N LEU A 366 5.39 7.80 -3.91
CA LEU A 366 5.96 8.86 -4.74
C LEU A 366 7.14 9.55 -4.05
N LEU A 367 6.96 10.02 -2.80
CA LEU A 367 7.99 10.72 -2.04
C LEU A 367 9.18 9.80 -1.73
N GLY A 368 8.92 8.57 -1.30
CA GLY A 368 9.97 7.62 -0.96
C GLY A 368 10.83 7.28 -2.16
N THR A 369 10.22 7.01 -3.32
CA THR A 369 10.95 6.75 -4.57
C THR A 369 11.74 7.98 -5.02
N ALA A 370 11.15 9.18 -4.98
CA ALA A 370 11.83 10.40 -5.37
C ALA A 370 13.05 10.70 -4.47
N LEU A 371 12.88 10.65 -3.15
CA LEU A 371 13.95 10.90 -2.19
C LEU A 371 15.05 9.85 -2.27
N LEU A 372 14.69 8.58 -2.46
CA LEU A 372 15.65 7.49 -2.67
C LEU A 372 16.50 7.74 -3.93
N THR A 373 15.85 8.08 -5.05
CA THR A 373 16.54 8.41 -6.30
C THR A 373 17.50 9.60 -6.11
N CYS A 374 17.08 10.66 -5.40
CA CYS A 374 17.95 11.79 -5.07
C CYS A 374 19.19 11.36 -4.27
N VAL A 375 19.05 10.46 -3.27
CA VAL A 375 20.19 9.94 -2.50
C VAL A 375 21.18 9.21 -3.40
N PHE A 376 20.70 8.34 -4.30
CA PHE A 376 21.57 7.61 -5.24
C PHE A 376 22.24 8.51 -6.29
N LEU A 377 21.58 9.60 -6.71
CA LEU A 377 22.17 10.58 -7.62
C LEU A 377 23.28 11.41 -6.94
N LEU A 378 23.10 11.77 -5.66
CA LEU A 378 24.06 12.58 -4.90
C LEU A 378 25.24 11.76 -4.39
N LEU A 379 25.00 10.51 -4.02
CA LEU A 379 25.98 9.60 -3.48
C LEU A 379 25.92 8.32 -4.30
N PRO A 380 26.61 8.29 -5.46
CA PRO A 380 26.64 7.12 -6.30
C PRO A 380 27.01 5.92 -5.45
N TYR A 381 26.16 4.91 -5.49
CA TYR A 381 26.44 3.60 -4.96
C TYR A 381 27.79 3.15 -5.52
N SER A 382 28.85 3.23 -4.72
CA SER A 382 30.23 3.10 -5.22
C SER A 382 30.41 1.73 -5.86
N THR A 383 30.89 1.75 -7.11
CA THR A 383 31.20 0.60 -7.98
C THR A 383 32.01 -0.49 -7.31
#